data_AF-V5A1Z3-F1
#
_entry.id   AF-V5A1Z3-F1
#
_cell.length_a   1.000
_cell.length_b   1.000
_cell.length_c   1.000
_cell.angle_alpha   90.00
_cell.angle_beta   90.00
_cell.angle_gamma   90.00
#
_symmetry.space_group_name_H-M   'P 1'
#
loop_
_entity.id
_entity.type
_entity.pdbx_description
1 polymer ?
#
loop_
_entity_poly.entity_id
_entity_poly.type
_entity_poly.pdbx_seq_one_letter_code
_entity_poly.pdbx_strand_id
1 'polypeptide(L)' 'MDDSDLIERLKEDALSSYGENRIDAIDTVAAYGEDAIPALIDIAEESSSNDHQQHARKKIREIKGS' A
#
# COMPACT_ATOMS: atom_id res chain seq x y z
N MET A 1 1.21 -17.80 -8.99
CA MET A 1 1.16 -16.79 -7.93
C MET A 1 1.06 -15.51 -8.69
N ASP A 2 -0.13 -14.96 -8.71
CA ASP A 2 -0.52 -13.89 -9.60
C ASP A 2 -0.27 -12.56 -8.89
N ASP A 3 -0.10 -11.47 -9.64
CA ASP A 3 0.28 -10.17 -9.04
C ASP A 3 -0.74 -9.70 -7.99
N SER A 4 -2.01 -10.09 -8.12
CA SER A 4 -3.06 -9.85 -7.13
C SER A 4 -2.79 -10.53 -5.77
N ASP A 5 -2.27 -11.76 -5.75
CA ASP A 5 -1.94 -12.47 -4.50
C ASP A 5 -0.78 -11.77 -3.77
N LEU A 6 0.18 -11.23 -4.54
CA LEU A 6 1.32 -10.51 -3.99
C LEU A 6 0.89 -9.15 -3.41
N ILE A 7 0.04 -8.41 -4.13
CA ILE A 7 -0.53 -7.14 -3.66
C ILE A 7 -1.33 -7.35 -2.37
N GLU A 8 -2.15 -8.40 -2.27
CA GLU A 8 -2.94 -8.69 -1.08
C GLU A 8 -2.06 -8.99 0.14
N ARG A 9 -1.03 -9.83 -0.02
CA ARG A 9 -0.10 -10.13 1.08
C ARG A 9 0.67 -8.90 1.55
N LEU A 10 1.10 -8.05 0.63
CA LEU A 10 1.81 -6.80 0.97
C LEU A 10 0.87 -5.79 1.65
N LYS A 11 -0.40 -5.76 1.26
CA LYS A 11 -1.43 -4.98 1.94
C LYS A 11 -1.58 -5.41 3.40
N GLU A 12 -1.70 -6.72 3.65
CA GLU A 12 -1.81 -7.25 5.01
C GLU A 12 -0.57 -6.90 5.85
N ASP A 13 0.64 -6.98 5.27
CA ASP A 13 1.88 -6.57 5.93
C ASP A 13 1.87 -5.08 6.27
N ALA A 14 1.45 -4.24 5.31
CA ALA A 14 1.29 -2.81 5.49
C ALA A 14 0.22 -2.43 6.53
N LEU A 15 -0.78 -3.27 6.76
CA LEU A 15 -1.83 -3.08 7.78
C LEU A 15 -1.48 -3.68 9.14
N SER A 16 -0.52 -4.61 9.21
CA SER A 16 -0.09 -5.24 10.46
C SER A 16 0.37 -4.20 11.49
N SER A 17 0.04 -4.42 12.76
CA SER A 17 0.50 -3.56 13.87
C SER A 17 1.98 -3.76 14.22
N TYR A 18 2.60 -4.82 13.71
CA TYR A 18 3.99 -5.19 13.98
C TYR A 18 4.71 -5.42 12.65
N GLY A 19 5.56 -4.47 12.26
CA GLY A 19 6.36 -4.53 11.05
C GLY A 19 7.20 -3.26 10.91
N GLU A 20 8.52 -3.42 10.90
CA GLU A 20 9.48 -2.32 10.71
C GLU A 20 9.44 -1.80 9.26
N ASN A 21 8.98 -2.65 8.33
CA ASN A 21 9.02 -2.45 6.88
C ASN A 21 7.65 -2.13 6.27
N ARG A 22 6.70 -1.61 7.07
CA ARG A 22 5.34 -1.28 6.57
C ARG A 22 5.36 -0.23 5.47
N ILE A 23 6.31 0.70 5.51
CA ILE A 23 6.51 1.69 4.44
C ILE A 23 7.03 1.01 3.17
N ASP A 24 8.04 0.12 3.27
CA ASP A 24 8.53 -0.65 2.13
C ASP A 24 7.44 -1.52 1.49
N ALA A 25 6.52 -2.09 2.30
CA ALA A 25 5.38 -2.81 1.78
C ALA A 25 4.47 -1.90 0.95
N ILE A 26 4.19 -0.68 1.41
CA ILE A 26 3.40 0.32 0.66
C ILE A 26 4.10 0.73 -0.64
N ASP A 27 5.42 0.96 -0.59
CA ASP A 27 6.22 1.27 -1.78
C ASP A 27 6.21 0.11 -2.79
N THR A 28 6.27 -1.13 -2.31
CA THR A 28 6.21 -2.33 -3.15
C THR A 28 4.83 -2.50 -3.78
N VAL A 29 3.75 -2.29 -3.02
CA VAL A 29 2.38 -2.27 -3.55
C VAL A 29 2.27 -1.21 -4.65
N ALA A 30 2.77 0.00 -4.41
CA ALA A 30 2.71 1.08 -5.39
C ALA A 30 3.48 0.81 -6.68
N ALA A 31 4.50 -0.05 -6.66
CA ALA A 31 5.25 -0.44 -7.85
C ALA A 31 4.41 -1.21 -8.89
N TYR A 32 3.27 -1.78 -8.48
CA TYR A 32 2.30 -2.41 -9.38
C TYR A 32 1.39 -1.41 -10.10
N GLY A 33 1.54 -0.10 -9.86
CA GLY A 33 0.83 0.94 -10.61
C GLY A 33 -0.69 0.94 -10.36
N GLU A 34 -1.47 1.12 -11.43
CA GLU A 34 -2.93 1.30 -11.32
C GLU A 34 -3.65 0.11 -10.68
N ASP A 35 -3.17 -1.11 -10.91
CA ASP A 35 -3.75 -2.35 -10.36
C ASP A 35 -3.67 -2.40 -8.82
N ALA A 36 -2.71 -1.70 -8.23
CA ALA A 36 -2.53 -1.64 -6.78
C ALA A 36 -3.30 -0.51 -6.08
N ILE A 37 -3.97 0.37 -6.84
CA ILE A 37 -4.75 1.49 -6.26
C ILE A 37 -5.77 1.00 -5.22
N PRO A 38 -6.55 -0.07 -5.44
CA PRO A 38 -7.51 -0.56 -4.44
C PRO A 38 -6.82 -0.91 -3.10
N ALA A 39 -5.69 -1.61 -3.16
CA ALA A 39 -4.94 -1.98 -1.96
C ALA A 39 -4.33 -0.76 -1.24
N LEU A 40 -3.85 0.23 -1.99
CA LEU A 40 -3.36 1.49 -1.40
C LEU A 40 -4.50 2.29 -0.74
N ILE A 41 -5.72 2.22 -1.28
CA ILE A 41 -6.91 2.85 -0.67
C ILE A 41 -7.20 2.20 0.69
N ASP A 42 -7.28 0.87 0.73
CA ASP A 42 -7.46 0.12 1.98
C ASP A 42 -6.40 0.52 3.02
N ILE A 43 -5.12 0.59 2.64
CA ILE A 43 -4.04 1.01 3.56
C ILE A 43 -4.24 2.47 4.03
N ALA A 44 -4.67 3.35 3.14
CA ALA A 44 -4.93 4.77 3.45
C ALA A 44 -6.11 5.00 4.40
N GLU A 45 -7.03 4.04 4.53
CA GLU A 45 -8.22 4.12 5.36
C GLU A 45 -8.10 3.29 6.64
N GLU A 46 -7.50 2.09 6.56
CA GLU A 46 -7.50 1.10 7.64
C GLU A 46 -6.19 1.06 8.45
N SER A 47 -5.10 1.63 7.95
CA SER A 47 -3.84 1.64 8.69
C SER A 47 -3.97 2.37 10.03
N SER A 48 -3.46 1.76 11.10
CA SER A 48 -3.37 2.37 12.43
C SER A 48 -2.36 3.53 12.55
N SER A 49 -1.47 3.68 11.57
CA SER A 49 -0.44 4.72 11.54
C SER A 49 -0.78 5.82 10.56
N ASN A 50 -0.87 7.06 11.03
CA ASN A 50 -1.14 8.24 10.22
C ASN A 50 -0.05 8.47 9.15
N ASP A 51 1.21 8.16 9.44
CA ASP A 51 2.31 8.27 8.46
C ASP A 51 2.09 7.30 7.29
N HIS A 52 1.68 6.06 7.57
CA HIS A 52 1.38 5.08 6.52
C HIS A 52 0.14 5.46 5.71
N GLN A 53 -0.89 6.00 6.37
CA GLN A 53 -2.07 6.50 5.68
C GLN A 53 -1.71 7.63 4.70
N GLN A 54 -0.89 8.59 5.14
CA GLN A 54 -0.44 9.69 4.30
C GLN A 54 0.49 9.22 3.18
N HIS A 55 1.37 8.26 3.44
CA HIS A 55 2.26 7.68 2.43
C HIS A 55 1.47 6.95 1.34
N ALA A 56 0.50 6.11 1.70
CA ALA A 56 -0.36 5.44 0.74
C ALA A 56 -1.15 6.44 -0.13
N ARG A 57 -1.71 7.51 0.47
CA ARG A 57 -2.38 8.59 -0.27
C ARG A 57 -1.45 9.31 -1.24
N LYS A 58 -0.18 9.54 -0.85
CA LYS A 58 0.83 10.13 -1.72
C LYS A 58 1.07 9.23 -2.93
N LYS A 59 1.28 7.92 -2.72
CA LYS A 59 1.50 6.94 -3.80
C LYS A 59 0.34 6.87 -4.77
N ILE A 60 -0.91 6.86 -4.28
CA ILE A 60 -2.09 6.91 -5.15
C ILE A 60 -2.07 8.15 -6.06
N ARG A 61 -1.68 9.31 -5.52
CA ARG A 61 -1.59 10.55 -6.32
C ARG A 61 -0.46 10.49 -7.35
N GLU A 62 0.67 9.91 -7.00
CA GLU A 62 1.81 9.72 -7.92
C GLU A 62 1.42 8.80 -9.08
N ILE A 63 0.72 7.69 -8.81
CA ILE A 63 0.23 6.75 -9.84
C ILE A 63 -0.80 7.43 -10.75
N LYS A 64 -1.81 8.10 -10.18
CA LYS A 64 -2.87 8.76 -10.97
C LYS A 64 -2.43 10.01 -11.72
N GLY A 65 -1.28 10.57 -11.35
CA GLY A 65 -0.72 11.78 -11.94
C GLY A 65 0.46 11.51 -12.90
N SER A 66 0.86 10.25 -13.07
CA SER A 66 1.92 9.81 -13.98
C SER A 66 1.39 9.38 -15.34
#